data_AF-A0A5P9GVT6-F1
#
_entry.id   AF-A0A5P9GVT6-F1
#
_cell.length_a   1.000
_cell.length_b   1.000
_cell.length_c   1.000
_cell.angle_alpha   90.00
_cell.angle_beta   90.00
_cell.angle_gamma   90.00
#
_symmetry.space_group_name_H-M   'P 1'
#
loop_
_entity.id
_entity.type
_entity.pdbx_description
1 polymer ?
#
loop_
_entity_poly.entity_id
_entity_poly.type
_entity_poly.pdbx_seq_one_letter_code
_entity_poly.pdbx_strand_id
1 'polypeptide(L)' 'MKRKTLPLVVTLGLATATTGAAQAACYAEYKAKRDTPFELIYEVAQVSGPCTVANATAQLGARLAGQGLTLLKVLSVREG' A
#
# COMPACT_ATOMS: atom_id res chain seq x y z
N MET A 1 -48.13 47.08 -1.17
CA MET A 1 -47.88 47.17 -2.62
C MET A 1 -46.60 46.42 -2.95
N LYS A 2 -46.65 45.71 -4.09
CA LYS A 2 -45.83 44.57 -4.54
C LYS A 2 -44.31 44.80 -4.48
N ARG A 3 -43.58 44.06 -3.64
CA ARG A 3 -42.11 43.91 -3.73
C ARG A 3 -41.80 42.75 -4.69
N LYS A 4 -41.20 43.08 -5.82
CA LYS A 4 -40.79 42.16 -6.89
C LYS A 4 -39.80 41.13 -6.34
N THR A 5 -40.16 39.86 -6.46
CA THR A 5 -39.30 38.69 -6.23
C THR A 5 -38.23 38.63 -7.32
N LEU A 6 -36.95 38.72 -6.93
CA LEU A 6 -35.81 38.49 -7.80
C LEU A 6 -35.31 37.05 -7.58
N PRO A 7 -35.26 36.19 -8.61
CA PRO A 7 -34.75 34.83 -8.44
C PRO A 7 -33.22 34.86 -8.50
N LEU A 8 -32.58 34.61 -7.35
CA LEU A 8 -31.14 34.36 -7.27
C LEU A 8 -30.89 32.91 -7.73
N VAL A 9 -30.52 32.73 -9.00
CA VAL A 9 -30.04 31.46 -9.51
C VAL A 9 -28.66 31.20 -8.92
N VAL A 10 -28.59 30.34 -7.91
CA VAL A 10 -27.33 29.80 -7.38
C VAL A 10 -27.00 28.52 -8.16
N THR A 11 -26.12 28.63 -9.15
CA THR A 11 -25.48 27.46 -9.76
C THR A 11 -24.55 26.82 -8.74
N LEU A 12 -25.02 25.75 -8.09
CA LEU A 12 -24.23 24.92 -7.20
C LEU A 12 -23.21 24.14 -8.03
N GLY A 13 -21.96 24.62 -8.04
CA GLY A 13 -20.84 23.92 -8.66
C GLY A 13 -20.64 22.55 -8.02
N LEU A 14 -20.88 21.50 -8.80
CA LEU A 14 -20.59 20.12 -8.42
C LEU A 14 -19.07 19.93 -8.39
N ALA A 15 -18.46 20.17 -7.24
CA ALA A 15 -17.09 19.74 -6.97
C ALA A 15 -17.08 18.22 -6.87
N THR A 16 -16.74 17.53 -7.95
CA THR A 16 -16.48 16.09 -7.95
C THR A 16 -15.24 15.83 -7.11
N ALA A 17 -15.45 15.46 -5.85
CA ALA A 17 -14.39 14.94 -5.00
C ALA A 17 -13.80 13.70 -5.67
N THR A 18 -12.55 13.81 -6.11
CA THR A 18 -11.77 12.66 -6.55
C THR A 18 -11.60 11.73 -5.37
N THR A 19 -12.29 10.59 -5.40
CA THR A 19 -12.07 9.47 -4.47
C THR A 19 -10.68 8.90 -4.76
N GLY A 20 -9.65 9.51 -4.21
CA GLY A 20 -8.36 8.86 -4.07
C GLY A 20 -8.58 7.65 -3.17
N ALA A 21 -8.48 6.44 -3.74
CA ALA A 21 -8.47 5.24 -2.94
C ALA A 21 -7.26 5.32 -2.01
N ALA A 22 -7.51 5.60 -0.73
CA ALA A 22 -6.50 5.47 0.30
C ALA A 22 -6.12 3.99 0.35
N GLN A 23 -5.03 3.62 -0.33
CA GLN A 23 -4.49 2.28 -0.23
C GLN A 23 -3.93 2.11 1.17
N ALA A 24 -4.57 1.23 1.95
CA ALA A 24 -4.07 0.81 3.24
C ALA A 24 -2.62 0.34 3.11
N ALA A 25 -1.79 0.62 4.12
CA ALA A 25 -0.42 0.13 4.12
C ALA A 25 -0.44 -1.40 4.14
N CYS A 26 0.24 -2.06 3.19
CA CYS A 26 0.34 -3.52 3.20
C CYS A 26 1.62 -3.95 3.91
N TYR A 27 1.49 -4.88 4.85
CA TYR A 27 2.60 -5.47 5.58
C TYR A 27 2.73 -6.95 5.23
N ALA A 28 3.95 -7.37 4.88
CA ALA A 28 4.29 -8.74 4.58
C ALA A 28 5.21 -9.31 5.67
N GLU A 29 4.82 -10.44 6.24
CA GLU A 29 5.64 -11.23 7.15
C GLU A 29 6.40 -12.29 6.34
N TYR A 30 7.71 -12.41 6.58
CA TYR A 30 8.55 -13.27 5.77
C TYR A 30 9.75 -13.85 6.52
N LYS A 31 10.33 -14.90 5.93
CA LYS A 31 11.61 -15.49 6.31
C LYS A 31 12.64 -15.28 5.21
N ALA A 32 13.87 -14.96 5.59
CA ALA A 32 15.01 -14.86 4.70
C ALA A 32 16.25 -15.54 5.32
N LYS A 33 17.27 -15.79 4.50
CA LYS A 33 18.56 -16.29 4.95
C LYS A 33 19.73 -15.48 4.39
N ARG A 34 20.84 -15.45 5.12
CA ARG A 34 22.18 -15.19 4.58
C ARG A 34 22.97 -16.49 4.63
N ASP A 35 23.79 -16.75 3.61
CA ASP A 35 24.59 -17.97 3.58
C ASP A 35 25.95 -17.81 4.29
N THR A 36 26.59 -16.64 4.27
CA THR A 36 27.90 -16.42 4.92
C THR A 36 28.07 -15.00 5.47
N PRO A 37 28.21 -14.82 6.80
CA PRO A 37 27.93 -15.83 7.84
C PRO A 37 26.47 -16.30 7.75
N PHE A 38 26.21 -17.55 8.11
CA PHE A 38 24.86 -18.12 8.02
C PHE A 38 23.93 -17.45 9.05
N GLU A 39 22.82 -16.93 8.58
CA GLU A 39 21.84 -16.20 9.41
C GLU A 39 20.42 -16.45 8.90
N LEU A 40 19.47 -16.59 9.82
CA LEU A 40 18.05 -16.70 9.51
C LEU A 40 17.31 -15.48 10.06
N ILE A 41 16.53 -14.84 9.20
CA ILE A 41 15.81 -13.61 9.51
C ILE A 41 14.31 -13.89 9.44
N TYR A 42 13.58 -13.40 10.43
CA TYR A 42 12.12 -13.41 10.47
C TYR A 42 11.65 -11.99 10.77
N GLU A 43 11.03 -11.34 9.80
CA GLU A 43 10.70 -9.92 9.90
C GLU A 43 9.36 -9.60 9.24
N VAL A 44 8.85 -8.41 9.54
CA VAL A 44 7.70 -7.82 8.86
C VAL A 44 8.16 -6.55 8.15
N ALA A 45 7.84 -6.44 6.86
CA ALA A 45 8.15 -5.23 6.09
C ALA A 45 6.91 -4.73 5.36
N GLN A 46 6.81 -3.40 5.25
CA GLN A 46 5.82 -2.78 4.41
C GLN A 46 6.16 -3.00 2.92
N VAL A 47 5.16 -3.30 2.12
CA VAL A 47 5.24 -3.44 0.66
C VAL A 47 4.25 -2.48 0.01
N SER A 48 4.61 -1.96 -1.16
CA SER A 48 3.78 -1.00 -1.89
C SER A 48 2.81 -1.71 -2.84
N GLY A 49 1.69 -1.08 -3.21
CA GLY A 49 0.75 -1.66 -4.17
C GLY A 49 -0.13 -2.78 -3.60
N PRO A 50 -0.60 -3.73 -4.43
CA PRO A 50 -1.64 -4.67 -4.03
C PRO A 50 -1.18 -5.59 -2.90
N CYS A 51 -2.02 -5.76 -1.87
CA CYS A 51 -1.67 -6.56 -0.69
C CYS A 51 -1.81 -8.07 -0.95
N THR A 52 -0.86 -8.61 -1.73
CA THR A 52 -0.84 -10.00 -2.17
C THR A 52 0.53 -10.61 -1.92
N VAL A 53 0.56 -11.92 -1.69
CA VAL A 53 1.80 -12.69 -1.50
C VAL A 53 2.71 -12.57 -2.73
N ALA A 54 2.13 -12.55 -3.94
CA ALA A 54 2.89 -12.44 -5.19
C ALA A 54 3.64 -11.09 -5.27
N ASN A 55 2.93 -9.99 -5.00
CA ASN A 55 3.53 -8.66 -4.98
C ASN A 55 4.60 -8.53 -3.89
N ALA A 56 4.32 -9.02 -2.68
CA ALA A 56 5.28 -9.04 -1.59
C ALA A 56 6.54 -9.85 -1.93
N THR A 57 6.39 -11.01 -2.57
CA THR A 57 7.52 -11.87 -2.96
C THR A 57 8.43 -11.16 -3.96
N ALA A 58 7.87 -10.50 -4.97
CA ALA A 58 8.65 -9.77 -5.96
C ALA A 58 9.45 -8.61 -5.33
N GLN A 59 8.80 -7.80 -4.50
CA GLN A 59 9.44 -6.65 -3.85
C GLN A 59 10.49 -7.08 -2.82
N LEU A 60 10.14 -8.01 -1.94
CA LEU A 60 11.06 -8.51 -0.91
C LEU A 60 12.24 -9.25 -1.54
N GLY A 61 12.00 -10.04 -2.60
CA GLY A 61 13.08 -10.72 -3.33
C GLY A 61 14.13 -9.74 -3.85
N ALA A 62 13.70 -8.69 -4.55
CA ALA A 62 14.60 -7.66 -5.07
C ALA A 62 15.33 -6.90 -3.93
N ARG A 63 14.57 -6.49 -2.90
CA ARG A 63 15.11 -5.73 -1.75
C ARG A 63 16.13 -6.53 -0.94
N LEU A 64 15.87 -7.81 -0.70
CA LEU A 64 16.72 -8.70 0.10
C LEU A 64 17.97 -9.10 -0.67
N ALA A 65 17.86 -9.36 -1.98
CA ALA A 65 19.01 -9.67 -2.82
C ALA A 65 20.07 -8.56 -2.76
N GLY A 66 19.65 -7.29 -2.77
CA GLY A 66 20.54 -6.13 -2.59
C GLY A 66 21.24 -6.06 -1.23
N GLN A 67 20.81 -6.85 -0.24
CA GLN A 67 21.38 -6.93 1.12
C GLN A 67 22.16 -8.24 1.36
N GLY A 68 22.39 -9.02 0.30
CA GLY A 68 22.99 -10.36 0.42
C GLY A 68 22.10 -11.35 1.17
N LEU A 69 20.78 -11.15 1.12
CA LEU A 69 19.78 -12.01 1.73
C LEU A 69 18.96 -12.71 0.65
N THR A 70 18.64 -13.97 0.88
CA THR A 70 17.75 -14.78 0.04
C THR A 70 16.39 -14.88 0.72
N LEU A 71 15.33 -14.43 0.06
CA LEU A 71 13.96 -14.66 0.52
C LEU A 71 13.66 -16.15 0.50
N LEU A 72 13.25 -16.70 1.65
CA LEU A 72 12.85 -18.10 1.77
C LEU A 72 11.35 -18.28 1.54
N LYS A 73 10.54 -17.46 2.24
CA LYS A 73 9.08 -17.55 2.16
C LYS A 73 8.41 -16.28 2.68
N VAL A 74 7.37 -15.84 1.97
CA VAL A 74 6.36 -14.92 2.52
C VAL A 74 5.31 -15.76 3.25
N LEU A 75 5.10 -15.49 4.53
CA LEU A 75 4.23 -16.25 5.41
C LEU A 75 2.79 -15.70 5.40
N SER A 76 2.67 -14.38 5.48
CA SER A 76 1.38 -13.70 5.49
C SER A 76 1.51 -12.29 4.90
N VAL A 77 0.39 -11.76 4.41
CA VAL A 77 0.23 -10.35 4.04
C VAL A 77 -1.03 -9.82 4.71
N ARG A 78 -1.00 -8.56 5.14
CA ARG A 78 -2.14 -7.92 5.81
C ARG A 78 -2.19 -6.43 5.49
N GLU A 79 -3.40 -5.92 5.35
CA GLU A 79 -3.68 -4.48 5.26
C GLU A 79 -3.69 -3.88 6.67
N GLY A 80 -3.18 -2.66 6.80
CA GLY A 80 -3.06 -1.91 8.06
C GLY A 80 -4.16 -0.89 8.28
#